data_AF-C1A3R0-F1
#
_entry.id   AF-C1A3R0-F1
#
_cell.length_a   1.000
_cell.length_b   1.000
_cell.length_c   1.000
_cell.angle_alpha   90.00
_cell.angle_beta   90.00
_cell.angle_gamma   90.00
#
_symmetry.space_group_name_H-M   'P 1'
#
loop_
_entity.id
_entity.type
_entity.pdbx_description
1 polymer ?
#
loop_
_entity_poly.entity_id
_entity_poly.type
_entity_poly.pdbx_seq_one_letter_code
_entity_poly.pdbx_strand_id
1 'polypeptide(L)'
;MLFTLFILFVALAVYTVRRYNALQTLAHGVREAHANVMASMKKRLDLVNKLVDIAKGYADHEKLTHLTIANNGADATMGEAAAASGVLTQVMRMATQYPELKANAAYQQLMAQLDLIESDLQSKREAYNAMVRVYNSSIGQLPISLYAKQLGFNSAPYFDVENADSLEKMRDFHNEDAEHLKQMFAQGTKRVADSGRRMADESVRLGKLAVEKGVEKSLEMQQRHQNSSAAADAPTDRAS
;
A
#
# COMPACT_ATOMS: atom_id res chain seq x y z
N MET A 1 -27.66 19.87 -23.51
CA MET A 1 -27.61 18.41 -23.33
C MET A 1 -26.17 17.90 -23.32
N LEU A 2 -25.43 17.91 -24.44
CA LEU A 2 -24.05 17.38 -24.45
C LEU A 2 -23.04 18.22 -23.63
N PHE A 3 -23.08 19.56 -23.77
CA PHE A 3 -22.24 20.48 -22.99
C PHE A 3 -22.54 20.41 -21.48
N THR A 4 -23.81 20.31 -21.10
CA THR A 4 -24.24 20.16 -19.70
C THR A 4 -23.78 18.82 -19.09
N LEU A 5 -23.81 17.73 -19.87
CA LEU A 5 -23.27 16.43 -19.43
C LEU A 5 -21.75 16.46 -19.26
N PHE A 6 -21.05 17.16 -20.14
CA PHE A 6 -19.60 17.32 -20.05
C PHE A 6 -19.20 18.08 -18.77
N ILE A 7 -19.86 19.20 -18.46
CA ILE A 7 -19.61 19.95 -17.22
C ILE A 7 -19.88 19.08 -15.98
N LEU A 8 -20.97 18.31 -15.98
CA LEU A 8 -21.29 17.41 -14.88
C LEU A 8 -20.22 16.32 -14.68
N PHE A 9 -19.71 15.76 -15.79
CA PHE A 9 -18.64 14.78 -15.75
C PHE A 9 -17.34 15.37 -15.19
N VAL A 10 -16.94 16.57 -15.64
CA VAL A 10 -15.74 17.25 -15.13
C VAL A 10 -15.88 17.58 -13.64
N ALA A 11 -17.05 18.05 -13.21
CA ALA A 11 -17.32 18.32 -11.80
C ALA A 11 -17.21 17.04 -10.94
N LEU A 12 -17.73 15.91 -11.45
CA LEU A 12 -17.63 14.61 -10.79
C LEU A 12 -16.17 14.13 -10.70
N ALA A 13 -15.39 14.28 -11.78
CA ALA A 13 -13.98 13.90 -11.81
C ALA A 13 -13.14 14.73 -10.81
N VAL A 14 -13.35 16.05 -10.75
CA VAL A 14 -12.68 16.91 -9.77
C VAL A 14 -13.07 16.52 -8.34
N TYR A 15 -14.36 16.23 -8.11
CA TYR A 15 -14.84 15.77 -6.81
C TYR A 15 -14.15 14.47 -6.36
N THR A 16 -14.10 13.45 -7.23
CA THR A 16 -13.49 12.15 -6.88
C THR A 16 -11.99 12.28 -6.62
N VAL A 17 -11.25 13.08 -7.40
CA VAL A 17 -9.82 13.33 -7.18
C VAL A 17 -9.58 14.01 -5.82
N ARG A 18 -10.38 15.01 -5.44
CA ARG A 18 -10.23 15.66 -4.13
C ARG A 18 -10.50 14.69 -2.98
N ARG A 19 -11.52 13.83 -3.11
CA ARG A 19 -11.84 12.82 -2.08
C ARG A 19 -10.77 11.74 -1.98
N TYR A 20 -10.20 11.31 -3.12
CA TYR A 20 -9.08 10.37 -3.16
C TYR A 20 -7.87 10.91 -2.38
N ASN A 21 -7.44 12.14 -2.68
CA ASN A 21 -6.31 12.75 -1.99
C ASN A 21 -6.55 12.90 -0.49
N ALA A 22 -7.77 13.26 -0.08
CA ALA A 22 -8.13 13.35 1.34
C ALA A 22 -8.06 11.99 2.04
N LEU A 23 -8.53 10.91 1.40
CA LEU A 23 -8.41 9.55 1.93
C LEU A 23 -6.96 9.11 2.03
N GLN A 24 -6.13 9.44 1.03
CA GLN A 24 -4.71 9.15 1.05
C GLN A 24 -4.02 9.84 2.23
N THR A 25 -4.34 11.11 2.52
CA THR A 25 -3.84 11.82 3.70
C THR A 25 -4.23 11.12 5.00
N LEU A 26 -5.48 10.66 5.13
CA LEU A 26 -5.93 9.93 6.31
C LEU A 26 -5.22 8.58 6.45
N ALA A 27 -5.03 7.84 5.36
CA ALA A 27 -4.29 6.58 5.36
C ALA A 27 -2.83 6.77 5.79
N HIS A 28 -2.16 7.83 5.32
CA HIS A 28 -0.83 8.20 5.79
C HIS A 28 -0.82 8.53 7.29
N GLY A 29 -1.81 9.27 7.79
CA GLY A 29 -1.92 9.57 9.23
C GLY A 29 -2.09 8.32 10.10
N VAL A 30 -2.87 7.32 9.64
CA VAL A 30 -2.98 6.03 10.33
C VAL A 30 -1.62 5.32 10.39
N ARG A 31 -0.86 5.31 9.28
CA ARG A 31 0.47 4.67 9.21
C ARG A 31 1.49 5.37 10.08
N GLU A 32 1.47 6.70 10.10
CA GLU A 32 2.34 7.49 10.97
C GLU A 32 2.04 7.21 12.45
N ALA A 33 0.77 7.23 12.84
CA ALA A 33 0.36 6.89 14.20
C ALA A 33 0.77 5.46 14.58
N HIS A 34 0.65 4.51 13.65
CA HIS A 34 1.12 3.14 13.86
C HIS A 34 2.64 3.08 14.09
N ALA A 35 3.42 3.73 13.22
CA ALA A 35 4.88 3.77 13.35
C ALA A 35 5.32 4.39 14.69
N ASN A 36 4.60 5.42 15.16
CA ASN A 36 4.84 6.04 16.45
C ASN A 36 4.61 5.08 17.63
N VAL A 37 3.56 4.25 17.57
CA VAL A 37 3.30 3.20 18.57
C VAL A 37 4.44 2.17 18.57
N MET A 38 4.81 1.66 17.40
CA MET A 38 5.89 0.67 17.26
C MET A 38 7.22 1.19 17.77
N ALA A 39 7.55 2.46 17.51
CA ALA A 39 8.75 3.10 18.03
C ALA A 39 8.77 3.16 19.57
N SER A 40 7.63 3.44 20.22
CA SER A 40 7.54 3.41 21.69
C SER A 40 7.61 1.99 22.26
N MET A 41 7.00 1.00 21.59
CA MET A 41 7.11 -0.41 21.99
C MET A 41 8.56 -0.90 21.91
N LYS A 42 9.31 -0.50 20.88
CA LYS A 42 10.74 -0.81 20.77
C LYS A 42 11.57 -0.16 21.88
N LYS A 43 11.33 1.12 22.17
CA LYS A 43 12.02 1.81 23.28
C LYS A 43 11.74 1.13 24.63
N ARG A 44 10.50 0.72 24.87
CA ARG A 44 10.11 -0.04 26.06
C ARG A 44 10.90 -1.35 26.16
N LEU A 45 10.97 -2.12 25.07
CA LEU A 45 11.74 -3.36 25.02
C LEU A 45 13.22 -3.12 25.36
N ASP A 46 13.82 -2.08 24.78
CA ASP A 46 15.21 -1.71 25.05
C ASP A 46 15.45 -1.32 26.52
N LEU A 47 14.50 -0.59 27.13
CA LEU A 47 14.55 -0.24 28.56
C LEU A 47 14.43 -1.49 29.46
N VAL A 48 13.52 -2.40 29.13
CA VAL A 48 13.36 -3.67 29.86
C VAL A 48 14.63 -4.51 29.76
N ASN A 49 15.25 -4.62 28.58
CA ASN A 49 16.51 -5.34 28.42
C ASN A 49 17.65 -4.70 29.25
N LYS A 50 17.74 -3.37 29.29
CA LYS A 50 18.70 -2.67 30.16
C LYS A 50 18.45 -2.95 31.66
N LEU A 51 17.18 -3.01 32.08
CA LEU A 51 16.81 -3.37 33.45
C LEU A 51 17.21 -4.81 33.78
N VAL A 52 17.05 -5.75 32.84
CA VAL A 52 17.52 -7.13 32.97
C VAL A 52 19.04 -7.17 33.15
N ASP A 53 19.79 -6.38 32.40
CA ASP A 53 21.26 -6.36 32.48
C ASP A 53 21.76 -5.82 33.82
N ILE A 54 21.10 -4.81 34.40
CA ILE A 54 21.40 -4.38 35.77
C ILE A 54 21.05 -5.49 36.76
N ALA A 55 19.88 -6.12 36.62
CA ALA A 55 19.44 -7.19 37.51
C ALA A 55 20.38 -8.42 37.49
N LYS A 56 20.98 -8.73 36.33
CA LYS A 56 22.02 -9.77 36.19
C LYS A 56 23.25 -9.53 37.06
N GLY A 57 23.59 -8.27 37.36
CA GLY A 57 24.72 -7.94 38.23
C GLY A 57 24.52 -8.30 39.70
N TYR A 58 23.27 -8.57 40.13
CA TYR A 58 22.91 -8.79 41.54
C TYR A 58 22.43 -10.22 41.84
N ALA A 59 22.20 -11.04 40.83
CA ALA A 59 21.72 -12.41 40.98
C ALA A 59 22.56 -13.39 40.14
N ASP A 60 22.49 -14.68 40.47
CA ASP A 60 23.22 -15.72 39.75
C ASP A 60 22.88 -15.68 38.25
N HIS A 61 23.91 -15.47 37.42
CA HIS A 61 23.78 -15.19 35.98
C HIS A 61 22.96 -16.24 35.21
N GLU A 62 22.89 -17.48 35.70
CA GLU A 62 22.20 -18.59 35.03
C GLU A 62 20.67 -18.47 35.02
N LYS A 63 20.05 -17.74 35.96
CA LYS A 63 18.57 -17.61 36.00
C LYS A 63 18.01 -16.53 35.07
N LEU A 64 18.86 -15.69 34.47
CA LEU A 64 18.46 -14.43 33.85
C LEU A 64 18.86 -14.30 32.38
N THR A 65 19.75 -15.17 31.90
CA THR A 65 20.12 -15.27 30.48
C THR A 65 18.92 -15.58 29.60
N HIS A 66 17.90 -16.29 30.13
CA HIS A 66 16.67 -16.61 29.41
C HIS A 66 15.67 -15.45 29.30
N LEU A 67 15.91 -14.33 29.99
CA LEU A 67 14.96 -13.21 30.07
C LEU A 67 15.26 -12.09 29.07
N THR A 68 16.39 -12.13 28.37
CA THR A 68 16.68 -11.15 27.32
C THR A 68 15.82 -11.45 26.10
N ILE A 69 14.98 -10.49 25.72
CA ILE A 69 14.10 -10.63 24.56
C ILE A 69 14.87 -10.14 23.33
N ALA A 70 14.91 -10.97 22.29
CA ALA A 70 15.49 -10.60 21.01
C ALA A 70 14.75 -9.38 20.43
N ASN A 71 15.49 -8.34 20.04
CA ASN A 71 14.96 -7.17 19.36
C ASN A 71 15.11 -7.40 17.85
N ASN A 72 14.09 -7.99 17.21
CA ASN A 72 14.16 -8.40 15.80
C ASN A 72 13.98 -7.25 14.79
N GLY A 73 14.06 -5.98 15.21
CA GLY A 73 14.10 -4.84 14.28
C GLY A 73 12.77 -4.07 14.18
N ALA A 74 12.35 -3.73 12.95
CA ALA A 74 11.21 -2.85 12.68
C ALA A 74 9.85 -3.50 12.97
N ASP A 75 9.82 -4.84 13.02
CA ASP A 75 8.67 -5.65 13.37
C ASP A 75 8.77 -6.10 14.83
N ALA A 76 8.79 -5.14 15.75
CA ALA A 76 8.62 -5.47 17.17
C ALA A 76 7.19 -6.01 17.35
N THR A 77 6.98 -7.29 17.06
CA THR A 77 5.65 -7.89 17.08
C THR A 77 5.04 -7.71 18.48
N MET A 78 3.72 -7.59 18.59
CA MET A 78 3.06 -7.53 19.89
C MET A 78 3.43 -8.71 20.82
N GLY A 79 3.85 -9.85 20.25
CA GLY A 79 4.41 -10.97 21.03
C GLY A 79 5.65 -10.58 21.84
N GLU A 80 6.50 -9.70 21.31
CA GLU A 80 7.67 -9.16 22.00
C GLU A 80 7.28 -8.14 23.09
N ALA A 81 6.20 -7.38 22.90
CA ALA A 81 5.67 -6.48 23.92
C ALA A 81 5.04 -7.24 25.11
N ALA A 82 4.31 -8.32 24.84
CA ALA A 82 3.79 -9.24 25.85
C ALA A 82 4.93 -9.93 26.61
N ALA A 83 5.97 -10.39 25.89
CA ALA A 83 7.18 -10.93 26.49
C ALA A 83 7.87 -9.90 27.41
N ALA A 84 7.95 -8.63 26.99
CA ALA A 84 8.56 -7.56 27.79
C ALA A 84 7.82 -7.30 29.10
N SER A 85 6.48 -7.42 29.13
CA SER A 85 5.70 -7.34 30.38
C SER A 85 6.01 -8.51 31.33
N GLY A 86 6.14 -9.72 30.80
CA GLY A 86 6.52 -10.90 31.58
C GLY A 86 7.91 -10.78 32.19
N VAL A 87 8.88 -10.33 31.40
CA VAL A 87 10.27 -10.09 31.84
C VAL A 87 10.35 -8.98 32.88
N LEU A 88 9.64 -7.87 32.67
CA LEU A 88 9.59 -6.78 33.65
C LEU A 88 9.05 -7.25 35.00
N THR A 89 7.98 -8.07 35.00
CA THR A 89 7.42 -8.67 36.22
C THR A 89 8.47 -9.50 36.96
N GLN A 90 9.30 -10.24 36.23
CA GLN A 90 10.38 -11.02 36.81
C GLN A 90 11.47 -10.12 37.42
N VAL A 91 11.87 -9.05 36.74
CA VAL A 91 12.83 -8.07 37.26
C VAL A 91 12.30 -7.37 38.52
N MET A 92 11.01 -7.03 38.57
CA MET A 92 10.39 -6.46 39.78
C MET A 92 10.37 -7.45 40.95
N ARG A 93 10.13 -8.74 40.66
CA ARG A 93 10.22 -9.81 41.67
C ARG A 93 11.62 -9.90 42.27
N MET A 94 12.65 -9.82 41.43
CA MET A 94 14.04 -9.80 41.89
C MET A 94 14.36 -8.58 42.73
N ALA A 95 13.91 -7.39 42.33
CA ALA A 95 14.12 -6.18 43.13
C ALA A 95 13.44 -6.24 44.52
N THR A 96 12.47 -7.14 44.70
CA THR A 96 11.89 -7.44 46.02
C THR A 96 12.77 -8.38 46.83
N GLN A 97 13.47 -9.31 46.18
CA GLN A 97 14.39 -10.27 46.80
C GLN A 97 15.77 -9.67 47.12
N TYR A 98 16.20 -8.69 46.33
CA TYR A 98 17.51 -8.04 46.37
C TYR A 98 17.36 -6.52 46.59
N PRO A 99 17.25 -6.04 47.85
CA PRO A 99 17.05 -4.62 48.17
C PRO A 99 18.11 -3.69 47.57
N GLU A 100 19.35 -4.16 47.42
CA GLU A 100 20.46 -3.45 46.81
C GLU A 100 20.24 -3.14 45.31
N LEU A 101 19.55 -4.03 44.58
CA LEU A 101 19.14 -3.77 43.19
C LEU A 101 18.10 -2.65 43.16
N LYS A 102 17.14 -2.68 44.09
CA LYS A 102 16.10 -1.64 44.19
C LYS A 102 16.67 -0.28 44.59
N ALA A 103 17.73 -0.27 45.38
CA ALA A 103 18.45 0.94 45.78
C ALA A 103 19.41 1.46 44.69
N ASN A 104 19.68 0.68 43.64
CA ASN A 104 20.56 1.11 42.55
C ASN A 104 19.94 2.31 41.80
N ALA A 105 20.68 3.41 41.72
CA ALA A 105 20.20 4.65 41.09
C ALA A 105 19.88 4.48 39.59
N ALA A 106 20.66 3.68 38.86
CA ALA A 106 20.41 3.42 37.44
C ALA A 106 19.14 2.57 37.24
N TYR A 107 18.88 1.60 38.13
CA TYR A 107 17.63 0.85 38.13
C TYR A 107 16.41 1.76 38.35
N GLN A 108 16.47 2.63 39.37
CA GLN A 108 15.39 3.58 39.66
C GLN A 108 15.15 4.56 38.51
N GLN A 109 16.22 5.06 37.88
CA GLN A 109 16.11 5.94 36.72
C GLN A 109 15.47 5.24 35.52
N LEU A 110 15.85 3.99 35.23
CA LEU A 110 15.25 3.22 34.14
C LEU A 110 13.79 2.87 34.41
N MET A 111 13.41 2.55 35.65
CA MET A 111 12.00 2.35 36.02
C MET A 111 11.18 3.61 35.83
N ALA A 112 11.69 4.78 36.25
CA ALA A 112 11.01 6.06 36.00
C ALA A 112 10.86 6.36 34.50
N GLN A 113 11.88 6.06 33.68
CA GLN A 113 11.77 6.18 32.22
C GLN A 113 10.76 5.20 31.63
N LEU A 114 10.65 4.01 32.21
CA LEU A 114 9.69 3.00 31.78
C LEU A 114 8.25 3.45 32.06
N ASP A 115 7.98 4.06 33.22
CA ASP A 115 6.66 4.62 33.52
C ASP A 115 6.28 5.73 32.52
N LEU A 116 7.25 6.58 32.15
CA LEU A 116 7.04 7.62 31.14
C LEU A 116 6.75 7.03 29.76
N ILE A 117 7.46 5.98 29.33
CA ILE A 117 7.21 5.36 28.02
C ILE A 117 5.88 4.60 27.99
N GLU A 118 5.43 4.04 29.12
CA GLU A 118 4.11 3.40 29.21
C GLU A 118 2.97 4.42 29.06
N SER A 119 3.10 5.57 29.72
CA SER A 119 2.14 6.67 29.56
C SER A 119 2.11 7.21 28.13
N ASP A 120 3.29 7.42 27.50
CA ASP A 120 3.41 7.81 26.09
C ASP A 120 2.81 6.75 25.15
N LEU A 121 3.08 5.46 25.41
CA LEU A 121 2.56 4.36 24.60
C LEU A 121 1.02 4.31 24.65
N GLN A 122 0.42 4.51 25.82
CA GLN A 122 -1.02 4.57 25.97
C GLN A 122 -1.63 5.72 25.16
N SER A 123 -1.06 6.93 25.30
CA SER A 123 -1.49 8.10 24.52
C SER A 123 -1.39 7.87 23.01
N LYS A 124 -0.32 7.22 22.54
CA LYS A 124 -0.12 6.90 21.12
C LYS A 124 -1.12 5.85 20.60
N ARG A 125 -1.49 4.86 21.41
CA ARG A 125 -2.53 3.89 21.05
C ARG A 125 -3.89 4.55 20.91
N GLU A 126 -4.22 5.46 21.82
CA GLU A 126 -5.45 6.26 21.73
C GLU A 126 -5.46 7.15 20.48
N ALA A 127 -4.35 7.83 20.20
CA ALA A 127 -4.19 8.64 18.99
C ALA A 127 -4.31 7.81 17.70
N TYR A 128 -3.70 6.63 17.64
CA TYR A 128 -3.86 5.69 16.53
C TYR A 128 -5.32 5.28 16.36
N ASN A 129 -5.99 4.85 17.44
CA ASN A 129 -7.39 4.46 17.40
C ASN A 129 -8.31 5.61 16.97
N ALA A 130 -8.00 6.84 17.38
CA ALA A 130 -8.70 8.02 16.92
C ALA A 130 -8.53 8.24 15.41
N MET A 131 -7.32 8.08 14.87
CA MET A 131 -7.04 8.17 13.44
C MET A 131 -7.73 7.06 12.63
N VAL A 132 -7.66 5.82 13.10
CA VAL A 132 -8.37 4.68 12.52
C VAL A 132 -9.87 4.95 12.46
N ARG A 133 -10.46 5.47 13.54
CA ARG A 133 -11.89 5.83 13.56
C ARG A 133 -12.24 6.85 12.49
N VAL A 134 -11.46 7.92 12.35
CA VAL A 134 -11.69 8.97 11.34
C VAL A 134 -11.55 8.41 9.91
N TYR A 135 -10.51 7.61 9.67
CA TYR A 135 -10.27 6.96 8.39
C TYR A 135 -11.39 5.97 8.03
N ASN A 136 -11.73 5.04 8.93
CA ASN A 136 -12.79 4.06 8.74
C ASN A 136 -14.17 4.70 8.56
N SER A 137 -14.44 5.81 9.28
CA SER A 137 -15.67 6.58 9.07
C SER A 137 -15.70 7.23 7.68
N SER A 138 -14.57 7.75 7.21
CA SER A 138 -14.48 8.42 5.90
C SER A 138 -14.67 7.45 4.73
N ILE A 139 -14.14 6.23 4.82
CA ILE A 139 -14.36 5.18 3.80
C ILE A 139 -15.80 4.63 3.85
N GLY A 140 -16.46 4.68 5.01
CA GLY A 140 -17.83 4.19 5.21
C GLY A 140 -18.93 5.16 4.75
N GLN A 141 -18.60 6.44 4.54
CA GLN A 141 -19.56 7.45 4.10
C GLN A 141 -19.92 7.32 2.62
N LEU A 142 -21.19 7.55 2.27
CA LEU A 142 -21.60 7.68 0.87
C LEU A 142 -21.14 9.04 0.29
N PRO A 143 -20.73 9.10 -0.99
CA PRO A 143 -20.71 8.00 -1.97
C PRO A 143 -19.43 7.14 -1.94
N ILE A 144 -18.45 7.47 -1.09
CA ILE A 144 -17.12 6.84 -1.04
C ILE A 144 -17.22 5.33 -0.85
N SER A 145 -18.08 4.85 0.05
CA SER A 145 -18.20 3.42 0.38
C SER A 145 -18.55 2.52 -0.81
N LEU A 146 -19.13 3.08 -1.89
CA LEU A 146 -19.45 2.34 -3.12
C LEU A 146 -18.21 1.97 -3.95
N TYR A 147 -17.16 2.78 -3.87
CA TYR A 147 -15.97 2.66 -4.71
C TYR A 147 -14.64 2.64 -3.93
N ALA A 148 -14.66 2.81 -2.61
CA ALA A 148 -13.45 2.86 -1.78
C ALA A 148 -12.59 1.60 -1.89
N LYS A 149 -13.22 0.42 -1.79
CA LYS A 149 -12.54 -0.88 -1.86
C LYS A 149 -11.90 -1.10 -3.24
N GLN A 150 -12.58 -0.71 -4.31
CA GLN A 150 -12.08 -0.80 -5.68
C GLN A 150 -10.90 0.14 -5.94
N LEU A 151 -10.79 1.23 -5.17
CA LEU A 151 -9.65 2.14 -5.19
C LEU A 151 -8.53 1.74 -4.22
N GLY A 152 -8.67 0.61 -3.50
CA GLY A 152 -7.66 0.09 -2.58
C GLY A 152 -7.74 0.63 -1.15
N PHE A 153 -8.78 1.39 -0.81
CA PHE A 153 -8.97 1.86 0.56
C PHE A 153 -9.72 0.82 1.38
N ASN A 154 -8.95 0.00 2.11
CA ASN A 154 -9.47 -0.99 3.07
C ASN A 154 -9.60 -0.38 4.47
N SER A 155 -10.46 -0.96 5.31
CA SER A 155 -10.62 -0.56 6.71
C SER A 155 -9.35 -0.85 7.49
N ALA A 156 -8.85 0.12 8.25
CA ALA A 156 -7.74 -0.09 9.17
C ALA A 156 -8.25 -0.78 10.45
N PRO A 157 -7.50 -1.73 11.04
CA PRO A 157 -7.85 -2.33 12.31
C PRO A 157 -7.61 -1.35 13.47
N TYR A 158 -8.38 -1.47 14.55
CA TYR A 158 -8.05 -0.78 15.79
C TYR A 158 -6.90 -1.49 16.50
N PHE A 159 -6.16 -0.73 17.31
CA PHE A 159 -5.15 -1.25 18.19
C PHE A 159 -5.84 -1.89 19.40
N ASP A 160 -6.02 -3.19 19.30
CA ASP A 160 -6.51 -4.05 20.37
C ASP A 160 -5.45 -5.11 20.68
N VAL A 161 -4.98 -5.11 21.93
CA VAL A 161 -3.88 -5.98 22.39
C VAL A 161 -4.38 -7.40 22.71
N GLU A 162 -5.70 -7.57 22.87
CA GLU A 162 -6.31 -8.83 23.29
C GLU A 162 -6.76 -9.69 22.08
N ASN A 163 -6.85 -9.10 20.90
CA ASN A 163 -7.34 -9.77 19.71
C ASN A 163 -6.23 -10.01 18.68
N ALA A 164 -5.77 -11.26 18.56
CA ALA A 164 -4.72 -11.66 17.62
C ALA A 164 -5.08 -11.38 16.13
N ASP A 165 -6.36 -11.42 15.78
CA ASP A 165 -6.85 -11.17 14.41
C ASP A 165 -6.74 -9.69 14.01
N SER A 166 -6.86 -8.75 14.95
CA SER A 166 -6.55 -7.33 14.67
C SER A 166 -5.07 -7.08 14.37
N LEU A 167 -4.18 -7.94 14.86
CA LEU A 167 -2.72 -7.78 14.71
C LEU A 167 -2.25 -8.23 13.33
N GLU A 168 -2.79 -9.34 12.84
CA GLU A 168 -2.54 -9.81 11.49
C GLU A 168 -3.02 -8.78 10.46
N LYS A 169 -4.24 -8.26 10.65
CA LYS A 169 -4.81 -7.20 9.80
C LYS A 169 -3.99 -5.90 9.82
N MET A 170 -3.30 -5.61 10.93
CA MET A 170 -2.49 -4.40 11.07
C MET A 170 -1.20 -4.49 10.26
N ARG A 171 -0.57 -5.68 10.24
CA ARG A 171 0.58 -5.97 9.39
C ARG A 171 0.23 -5.82 7.91
N ASP A 172 -0.92 -6.36 7.52
CA ASP A 172 -1.30 -6.39 6.10
C ASP A 172 -1.70 -4.99 5.60
N PHE A 173 -2.36 -4.17 6.44
CA PHE A 173 -2.67 -2.76 6.11
C PHE A 173 -1.43 -1.89 5.78
N HIS A 174 -0.27 -2.23 6.34
CA HIS A 174 0.98 -1.53 6.05
C HIS A 174 1.57 -1.91 4.67
N ASN A 175 1.33 -3.15 4.22
CA ASN A 175 1.94 -3.73 3.01
C ASN A 175 1.09 -3.53 1.74
N GLU A 176 -0.22 -3.29 1.88
CA GLU A 176 -1.17 -3.25 0.75
C GLU A 176 -0.96 -2.09 -0.24
N ASP A 177 -0.58 -0.89 0.18
CA ASP A 177 -0.46 0.28 -0.75
C ASP A 177 0.68 0.13 -1.75
N ALA A 178 1.83 -0.43 -1.34
CA ALA A 178 2.99 -0.58 -2.21
C ALA A 178 2.73 -1.61 -3.32
N GLU A 179 2.10 -2.74 -2.96
CA GLU A 179 1.74 -3.78 -3.92
C GLU A 179 0.56 -3.36 -4.79
N HIS A 180 -0.44 -2.66 -4.24
CA HIS A 180 -1.57 -2.17 -5.02
C HIS A 180 -1.16 -1.09 -6.02
N LEU A 181 -0.27 -0.15 -5.65
CA LEU A 181 0.29 0.81 -6.59
C LEU A 181 1.14 0.12 -7.66
N LYS A 182 2.01 -0.83 -7.30
CA LYS A 182 2.77 -1.62 -8.28
C LYS A 182 1.85 -2.36 -9.25
N GLN A 183 0.75 -2.94 -8.77
CA GLN A 183 -0.23 -3.63 -9.61
C GLN A 183 -0.99 -2.65 -10.50
N MET A 184 -1.39 -1.48 -10.00
CA MET A 184 -2.03 -0.42 -10.79
C MET A 184 -1.09 0.12 -11.88
N PHE A 185 0.19 0.36 -11.56
CA PHE A 185 1.21 0.75 -12.55
C PHE A 185 1.46 -0.39 -13.55
N ALA A 186 1.54 -1.64 -13.10
CA ALA A 186 1.72 -2.80 -13.98
C ALA A 186 0.52 -3.00 -14.92
N GLN A 187 -0.71 -2.77 -14.44
CA GLN A 187 -1.92 -2.86 -15.26
C GLN A 187 -2.06 -1.64 -16.19
N GLY A 188 -1.75 -0.44 -15.70
CA GLY A 188 -1.74 0.79 -16.49
C GLY A 188 -0.73 0.74 -17.64
N THR A 189 0.49 0.29 -17.38
CA THR A 189 1.52 0.09 -18.40
C THR A 189 1.15 -1.01 -19.40
N LYS A 190 0.55 -2.13 -18.95
CA LYS A 190 0.01 -3.16 -19.84
C LYS A 190 -1.08 -2.62 -20.77
N ARG A 191 -2.05 -1.87 -20.24
CA ARG A 191 -3.12 -1.26 -21.05
C ARG A 191 -2.59 -0.26 -22.08
N VAL A 192 -1.62 0.57 -21.71
CA VAL A 192 -0.96 1.50 -22.63
C VAL A 192 -0.17 0.75 -23.71
N ALA A 193 0.57 -0.29 -23.33
CA ALA A 193 1.31 -1.13 -24.27
C ALA A 193 0.38 -1.88 -25.25
N ASP A 194 -0.73 -2.42 -24.76
CA ASP A 194 -1.72 -3.12 -25.59
C ASP A 194 -2.45 -2.16 -26.54
N SER A 195 -2.79 -0.94 -26.09
CA SER A 195 -3.33 0.11 -26.96
C SER A 195 -2.33 0.52 -28.04
N GLY A 196 -1.04 0.66 -27.69
CA GLY A 196 0.02 0.97 -28.66
C GLY A 196 0.21 -0.14 -29.71
N ARG A 197 0.18 -1.41 -29.29
CA ARG A 197 0.23 -2.56 -30.21
C ARG A 197 -0.95 -2.59 -31.17
N ARG A 198 -2.18 -2.36 -30.65
CA ARG A 198 -3.38 -2.33 -31.50
C ARG A 198 -3.33 -1.20 -32.53
N MET A 199 -2.86 -0.01 -32.15
CA MET A 199 -2.68 1.10 -33.09
C MET A 199 -1.62 0.81 -34.15
N ALA A 200 -0.51 0.17 -33.75
CA ALA A 200 0.51 -0.28 -34.69
C ALA A 200 -0.06 -1.31 -35.68
N ASP A 201 -0.76 -2.34 -35.20
CA ASP A 201 -1.39 -3.36 -36.05
C ASP A 201 -2.45 -2.76 -36.99
N GLU A 202 -3.25 -1.81 -36.49
CA GLU A 202 -4.26 -1.12 -37.29
C GLU A 202 -3.65 -0.21 -38.36
N SER A 203 -2.56 0.50 -38.05
CA SER A 203 -1.82 1.29 -39.04
C SER A 203 -1.16 0.42 -40.12
N VAL A 204 -0.60 -0.73 -39.75
CA VAL A 204 -0.04 -1.70 -40.70
C VAL A 204 -1.14 -2.31 -41.57
N ARG A 205 -2.30 -2.64 -41.00
CA ARG A 205 -3.44 -3.16 -41.75
C ARG A 205 -4.00 -2.14 -42.73
N LEU A 206 -4.15 -0.88 -42.30
CA LEU A 206 -4.57 0.22 -43.16
C LEU A 206 -3.57 0.48 -44.27
N GLY A 207 -2.26 0.38 -43.99
CA GLY A 207 -1.21 0.44 -45.01
C GLY A 207 -1.32 -0.67 -46.04
N LYS A 208 -1.49 -1.93 -45.62
CA LYS A 208 -1.70 -3.07 -46.53
C LYS A 208 -2.94 -2.90 -47.40
N LEU A 209 -4.07 -2.48 -46.81
CA LEU A 209 -5.32 -2.22 -47.54
C LEU A 209 -5.18 -1.07 -48.56
N ALA A 210 -4.40 -0.03 -48.23
CA ALA A 210 -4.14 1.08 -49.15
C ALA A 210 -3.26 0.66 -50.33
N VAL A 211 -2.24 -0.17 -50.08
CA VAL A 211 -1.39 -0.76 -51.11
C VAL A 211 -2.20 -1.69 -52.01
N GLU A 212 -3.01 -2.57 -51.43
CA GLU A 212 -3.84 -3.54 -52.15
C GLU A 212 -4.87 -2.84 -53.06
N LYS A 213 -5.57 -1.82 -52.54
CA LYS A 213 -6.46 -0.97 -53.36
C LYS A 213 -5.73 -0.20 -54.45
N GLY A 214 -4.48 0.21 -54.19
CA GLY A 214 -3.63 0.87 -55.19
C GLY A 214 -3.25 -0.08 -56.32
N VAL A 215 -2.89 -1.33 -55.97
CA VAL A 215 -2.56 -2.40 -56.93
C VAL A 215 -3.79 -2.78 -57.75
N GLU A 216 -4.96 -3.00 -57.13
CA GLU A 216 -6.21 -3.28 -57.84
C GLU A 216 -6.55 -2.19 -58.86
N LYS A 217 -6.51 -0.92 -58.42
CA LYS A 217 -6.81 0.22 -59.29
C LYS A 217 -5.83 0.34 -60.46
N SER A 218 -4.57 -0.03 -60.26
CA SER A 218 -3.56 -0.06 -61.33
C SER A 218 -3.80 -1.20 -62.33
N LEU A 219 -4.23 -2.39 -61.85
CA LEU A 219 -4.61 -3.54 -62.67
C LEU A 219 -5.85 -3.24 -63.52
N GLU A 220 -6.86 -2.58 -62.96
CA GLU A 220 -8.05 -2.14 -63.70
C GLU A 220 -7.72 -1.14 -64.81
N MET A 221 -6.80 -0.20 -64.54
CA MET A 221 -6.33 0.75 -65.56
C MET A 221 -5.56 0.05 -66.69
N GLN A 222 -4.72 -0.93 -66.36
CA GLN A 222 -3.95 -1.69 -67.34
C GLN A 222 -4.84 -2.56 -68.24
N GLN A 223 -5.87 -3.19 -67.67
CA GLN A 223 -6.88 -3.93 -68.44
C GLN A 223 -7.71 -3.03 -69.36
N ARG A 224 -8.05 -1.81 -68.92
CA ARG A 224 -8.71 -0.82 -69.79
C ARG A 224 -7.83 -0.41 -70.97
N HIS A 225 -6.53 -0.26 -70.76
CA HIS A 225 -5.59 0.04 -71.84
C HIS A 225 -5.39 -1.14 -72.80
N GLN A 226 -5.34 -2.38 -72.32
CA GLN A 226 -5.25 -3.56 -73.18
C GLN A 226 -6.54 -3.78 -74.01
N ASN A 227 -7.72 -3.63 -73.41
CA ASN A 227 -8.99 -3.73 -74.14
C ASN A 227 -9.17 -2.59 -75.16
N SER A 228 -8.63 -1.42 -74.88
CA SER A 228 -8.58 -0.29 -75.83
C SER A 228 -7.63 -0.54 -77.00
N SER A 229 -6.52 -1.27 -76.82
CA SER A 229 -5.60 -1.59 -77.93
C SER A 229 -6.08 -2.78 -78.75
N ALA A 230 -6.72 -3.78 -78.14
CA ALA A 230 -7.32 -4.91 -78.86
C ALA A 230 -8.50 -4.50 -79.76
N ALA A 231 -9.21 -3.41 -79.42
CA ALA A 231 -10.27 -2.85 -80.26
C ALA A 231 -9.75 -2.05 -81.47
N ALA A 232 -8.46 -1.69 -81.50
CA ALA A 232 -7.84 -0.93 -82.59
C ALA A 232 -7.32 -1.81 -83.75
N ASP A 233 -7.13 -3.12 -83.51
CA ASP A 233 -6.60 -4.09 -84.49
C ASP A 233 -7.69 -4.96 -85.14
N ALA A 234 -8.98 -4.67 -84.92
CA ALA A 234 -10.06 -5.37 -85.61
C ALA A 234 -10.06 -4.97 -87.10
N PRO A 235 -9.93 -5.92 -88.06
CA PRO A 235 -9.83 -5.59 -89.47
C PRO A 235 -11.13 -4.94 -89.94
N THR A 236 -11.03 -3.69 -90.41
CA THR A 236 -12.15 -3.00 -91.06
C THR A 236 -12.43 -3.66 -92.40
N ASP A 237 -13.34 -4.63 -92.39
CA ASP A 237 -13.93 -5.21 -93.59
C ASP A 237 -14.81 -4.13 -94.25
N ARG A 238 -14.25 -3.41 -95.23
CA ARG A 238 -14.99 -2.49 -96.09
C ARG A 238 -15.57 -3.28 -97.25
N ALA A 239 -16.79 -3.76 -97.07
CA ALA A 239 -17.64 -4.23 -98.16
C ALA A 239 -18.25 -3.03 -98.90
N SER A 240 -17.86 -2.87 -100.16
CA SER A 240 -18.58 -2.19 -101.23
C SER A 240 -19.50 -3.16 -101.94
#